data_AF-A0A1G2HXG0-F1
#
_entry.id   AF-A0A1G2HXG0-F1
#
_cell.length_a   1.000
_cell.length_b   1.000
_cell.length_c   1.000
_cell.angle_alpha   90.00
_cell.angle_beta   90.00
_cell.angle_gamma   90.00
#
_symmetry.space_group_name_H-M   'P 1'
#
loop_
_entity.id
_entity.type
_entity.pdbx_description
1 polymer ?
#
loop_
_entity_poly.entity_id
_entity_poly.type
_entity_poly.pdbx_seq_one_letter_code
_entity_poly.pdbx_strand_id
1 'polypeptide(L)'
;MTYIAKECGHGTKRAIEVSALGHNRRGIFKKDDLQYCSDCLANMVIKCAWCREPIFIGEPVTLYTPMQKDFIVPKHAVIYKNEPLQLVGCLRWGCAETGADRSGFWVPPGKVQRVLSPIEILMGRVAEGDCSAMIYNDLLDPSRAIPIKD
;
A
#
# COMPACT_ATOMS: atom_id res chain seq x y z
N MET A 1 -2.15 29.11 -12.44
CA MET A 1 -1.10 28.59 -13.33
C MET A 1 -1.32 27.10 -13.53
N THR A 2 -1.40 26.65 -14.78
CA THR A 2 -1.58 25.23 -15.14
C THR A 2 -0.21 24.65 -15.49
N TYR A 3 0.07 23.43 -15.01
CA TYR A 3 1.31 22.69 -15.23
C TYR A 3 1.01 21.45 -16.06
N ILE A 4 2.01 20.92 -16.77
CA ILE A 4 1.88 19.64 -17.48
C ILE A 4 2.52 18.55 -16.62
N ALA A 5 1.78 17.49 -16.32
CA ALA A 5 2.28 16.36 -15.55
C ALA A 5 3.27 15.53 -16.38
N LYS A 6 4.39 15.13 -15.76
CA LYS A 6 5.54 14.55 -16.48
C LYS A 6 5.25 13.21 -17.14
N GLU A 7 4.55 12.31 -16.45
CA GLU A 7 4.35 10.92 -16.90
C GLU A 7 3.09 10.77 -17.78
N CYS A 8 2.03 11.54 -17.51
CA CYS A 8 0.76 11.41 -18.23
C CYS A 8 0.50 12.49 -19.28
N GLY A 9 1.32 13.55 -19.35
CA GLY A 9 1.18 14.63 -20.34
C GLY A 9 -0.05 15.55 -20.18
N HIS A 10 -0.87 15.34 -19.15
CA HIS A 10 -2.09 16.11 -18.93
C HIS A 10 -1.86 17.40 -18.14
N GLY A 11 -2.70 18.40 -18.41
CA GLY A 11 -2.74 19.65 -17.65
C GLY A 11 -3.25 19.43 -16.22
N THR A 12 -2.60 20.05 -15.24
CA THR A 12 -2.95 19.95 -13.82
C THR A 12 -2.62 21.24 -13.06
N LYS A 13 -3.20 21.41 -11.88
CA LYS A 13 -2.89 22.52 -10.96
C LYS A 13 -1.92 22.05 -9.88
N ARG A 14 -1.27 23.00 -9.19
CA ARG A 14 -0.33 22.68 -8.10
C ARG A 14 -1.04 22.14 -6.85
N ALA A 15 -2.14 22.77 -6.48
CA ALA A 15 -3.09 22.22 -5.52
C ALA A 15 -4.04 21.33 -6.32
N ILE A 16 -4.05 20.04 -6.02
CA ILE A 16 -4.96 19.08 -6.65
C ILE A 16 -5.94 18.55 -5.61
N GLU A 17 -7.16 18.33 -6.08
CA GLU A 17 -8.16 17.53 -5.40
C GLU A 17 -8.35 16.27 -6.24
N VAL A 18 -8.07 15.12 -5.65
CA VAL A 18 -8.29 13.80 -6.24
C VAL A 18 -9.61 13.29 -5.69
N SER A 19 -10.59 13.10 -6.56
CA SER A 19 -11.91 12.57 -6.20
C SER A 19 -12.07 11.18 -6.79
N ALA A 20 -12.25 10.17 -5.93
CA ALA A 20 -12.38 8.78 -6.35
C ALA A 20 -13.26 8.00 -5.37
N LEU A 21 -14.07 7.10 -5.91
CA LEU A 21 -14.92 6.19 -5.13
C LEU A 21 -15.85 6.89 -4.12
N GLY A 22 -16.26 8.14 -4.38
CA GLY A 22 -17.10 8.94 -3.47
C GLY A 22 -16.33 9.69 -2.38
N HIS A 23 -15.00 9.65 -2.38
CA HIS A 23 -14.15 10.35 -1.43
C HIS A 23 -13.22 11.34 -2.16
N ASN A 24 -12.87 12.41 -1.44
CA ASN A 24 -11.97 13.43 -1.96
C ASN A 24 -10.72 13.55 -1.08
N ARG A 25 -9.57 13.71 -1.72
CA ARG A 25 -8.29 14.00 -1.08
C ARG A 25 -7.67 15.23 -1.70
N ARG A 26 -7.27 16.18 -0.86
CA ARG A 26 -6.57 17.40 -1.28
C ARG A 26 -5.09 17.28 -0.93
N GLY A 27 -4.25 17.73 -1.85
CA GLY A 27 -2.81 17.80 -1.65
C GLY A 27 -2.22 18.98 -2.40
N ILE A 28 -1.11 19.51 -1.87
CA ILE A 28 -0.31 20.51 -2.58
C ILE A 28 0.99 19.80 -2.97
N PHE A 29 1.19 19.64 -4.27
CA PHE A 29 2.42 19.04 -4.79
C PHE A 29 3.45 20.13 -5.07
N LYS A 30 4.72 19.81 -4.92
CA LYS A 30 5.78 20.68 -5.48
C LYS A 30 5.73 20.56 -7.00
N LYS A 31 6.12 21.62 -7.70
CA LYS A 31 6.09 21.68 -9.17
C LYS A 31 6.83 20.50 -9.80
N ASP A 32 7.96 20.12 -9.22
CA ASP A 32 8.82 19.06 -9.75
C ASP A 32 8.34 17.64 -9.40
N ASP A 33 7.40 17.52 -8.45
CA ASP A 33 6.82 16.26 -7.98
C ASP A 33 5.51 15.88 -8.70
N LEU A 34 5.01 16.73 -9.61
CA LEU A 34 3.79 16.49 -10.38
C LEU A 34 4.05 15.47 -11.51
N GLN A 35 4.12 14.20 -11.15
CA GLN A 35 4.25 13.10 -12.11
C GLN A 35 2.94 12.83 -12.86
N TYR A 36 1.79 12.96 -12.20
CA TYR A 36 0.47 12.66 -12.75
C TYR A 36 -0.55 13.78 -12.45
N CYS A 37 -1.56 13.94 -13.31
CA CYS A 37 -2.69 14.85 -13.05
C CYS A 37 -3.69 14.26 -12.03
N SER A 38 -4.62 15.06 -11.53
CA SER A 38 -5.65 14.64 -10.58
C SER A 38 -6.44 13.42 -11.06
N ASP A 39 -6.79 13.40 -12.35
CA ASP A 39 -7.68 12.38 -12.92
C ASP A 39 -6.93 11.05 -13.10
N CYS A 40 -5.67 11.12 -13.53
CA CYS A 40 -4.80 9.95 -13.58
C CYS A 40 -4.58 9.37 -12.17
N LEU A 41 -4.37 10.21 -11.15
CA LEU A 41 -4.25 9.76 -9.77
C LEU A 41 -5.56 9.16 -9.25
N ALA A 42 -6.71 9.72 -9.62
CA ALA A 42 -8.03 9.17 -9.26
C ALA A 42 -8.24 7.77 -9.83
N ASN A 43 -7.81 7.53 -11.07
CA ASN A 43 -7.87 6.22 -11.72
C ASN A 43 -6.92 5.17 -11.09
N MET A 44 -5.92 5.61 -10.31
CA MET A 44 -5.01 4.73 -9.59
C MET A 44 -5.49 4.42 -8.15
N VAL A 45 -6.61 4.98 -7.71
CA VAL A 45 -7.18 4.69 -6.39
C VAL A 45 -7.75 3.28 -6.37
N ILE A 46 -7.38 2.51 -5.35
CA ILE A 46 -7.84 1.14 -5.17
C ILE A 46 -8.74 1.04 -3.95
N LYS A 47 -9.40 -0.11 -3.76
CA LYS A 47 -10.16 -0.40 -2.54
C LYS A 47 -9.32 -1.27 -1.62
N CYS A 48 -9.37 -0.98 -0.31
CA CYS A 48 -8.84 -1.86 0.71
C CYS A 48 -9.50 -3.25 0.61
N ALA A 49 -8.69 -4.31 0.60
CA ALA A 49 -9.20 -5.69 0.54
C ALA A 49 -10.14 -6.07 1.71
N TRP A 50 -10.06 -5.35 2.83
CA TRP A 50 -10.85 -5.62 4.03
C TRP A 50 -12.08 -4.71 4.15
N CYS A 51 -11.88 -3.40 4.39
CA CYS A 51 -12.97 -2.46 4.65
C CYS A 51 -13.57 -1.81 3.40
N ARG A 52 -13.01 -2.06 2.21
CA ARG A 52 -13.45 -1.50 0.91
C ARG A 52 -13.30 0.01 0.75
N GLU A 53 -12.87 0.71 1.79
CA GLU A 53 -12.54 2.13 1.73
C GLU A 53 -11.39 2.37 0.73
N PRO A 54 -11.39 3.53 0.04
CA PRO A 54 -10.37 3.86 -0.95
C PRO A 54 -8.97 3.94 -0.32
N ILE A 55 -7.95 3.61 -1.11
CA ILE A 55 -6.55 3.85 -0.80
C ILE A 55 -6.02 4.77 -1.89
N PHE A 56 -5.77 6.02 -1.51
CA PHE A 56 -5.22 7.04 -2.40
C PHE A 56 -3.71 6.89 -2.55
N ILE A 57 -3.19 7.41 -3.65
CA ILE A 57 -1.74 7.52 -3.86
C ILE A 57 -1.09 8.29 -2.69
N GLY A 58 0.01 7.77 -2.19
CA GLY A 58 0.76 8.26 -1.04
C GLY A 58 0.24 7.75 0.31
N GLU A 59 -0.93 7.09 0.35
CA GLU A 59 -1.44 6.53 1.60
C GLU A 59 -0.64 5.28 2.02
N PRO A 60 -0.42 5.08 3.32
CA PRO A 60 0.23 3.90 3.84
C PRO A 60 -0.64 2.66 3.65
N VAL A 61 0.00 1.54 3.32
CA VAL A 61 -0.66 0.26 3.10
C VAL A 61 -0.12 -0.81 4.04
N THR A 62 -0.93 -1.82 4.28
CA THR A 62 -0.54 -3.09 4.89
C THR A 62 -0.70 -4.22 3.86
N LEU A 63 -0.08 -5.37 4.11
CA LEU A 63 -0.22 -6.58 3.31
C LEU A 63 -0.88 -7.65 4.17
N TYR A 64 -2.02 -8.15 3.70
CA TYR A 64 -2.82 -9.15 4.40
C TYR A 64 -2.64 -10.52 3.74
N THR A 65 -2.23 -11.51 4.54
CA THR A 65 -2.21 -12.92 4.16
C THR A 65 -3.40 -13.62 4.81
N PRO A 66 -4.41 -14.07 4.04
CA PRO A 66 -5.53 -14.81 4.62
C PRO A 66 -5.06 -16.15 5.21
N MET A 67 -5.48 -16.44 6.44
CA MET A 67 -5.17 -17.71 7.11
C MET A 67 -6.14 -18.84 6.76
N GLN A 68 -7.36 -18.49 6.33
CA GLN A 68 -8.39 -19.45 5.98
C GLN A 68 -8.09 -20.09 4.62
N LYS A 69 -8.04 -21.43 4.56
CA LYS A 69 -7.71 -22.18 3.33
C LYS A 69 -8.76 -21.99 2.22
N ASP A 70 -9.99 -21.70 2.60
CA ASP A 70 -11.14 -21.47 1.73
C ASP A 70 -11.43 -19.97 1.52
N PHE A 71 -10.49 -19.10 1.88
CA PHE A 71 -10.64 -17.66 1.69
C PHE A 71 -10.84 -17.32 0.21
N ILE A 72 -11.96 -16.66 -0.11
CA ILE A 72 -12.28 -16.21 -1.45
C ILE A 72 -11.79 -14.77 -1.61
N VAL A 73 -10.87 -14.56 -2.55
CA VAL A 73 -10.33 -13.22 -2.86
C VAL A 73 -11.46 -12.28 -3.33
N PRO A 74 -11.68 -11.14 -2.67
CA PRO A 74 -12.66 -10.17 -3.13
C PRO A 74 -12.28 -9.62 -4.50
N LYS A 75 -13.23 -9.50 -5.44
CA LYS A 75 -12.98 -9.03 -6.82
C LYS A 75 -12.31 -7.65 -6.94
N HIS A 76 -12.44 -6.82 -5.92
CA HIS A 76 -11.86 -5.46 -5.88
C HIS A 76 -10.47 -5.42 -5.24
N ALA A 77 -10.05 -6.50 -4.58
CA ALA A 77 -8.80 -6.54 -3.85
C ALA A 77 -7.64 -6.56 -4.84
N VAL A 78 -6.64 -5.72 -4.60
CA VAL A 78 -5.38 -5.78 -5.32
C VAL A 78 -4.54 -6.90 -4.72
N ILE A 79 -4.11 -7.82 -5.56
CA ILE A 79 -3.17 -8.87 -5.19
C ILE A 79 -1.75 -8.32 -5.30
N TYR A 80 -1.01 -8.36 -4.20
CA TYR A 80 0.40 -7.99 -4.15
C TYR A 80 1.30 -9.18 -4.52
N LYS A 81 0.99 -10.37 -4.00
CA LYS A 81 1.73 -11.62 -4.23
C LYS A 81 0.73 -12.78 -4.26
N ASN A 82 0.97 -13.80 -5.09
CA ASN A 82 0.08 -14.97 -5.18
C ASN A 82 0.49 -16.10 -4.21
N GLU A 83 1.79 -16.25 -3.92
CA GLU A 83 2.31 -17.36 -3.12
C GLU A 83 3.43 -16.90 -2.16
N PRO A 84 3.16 -16.78 -0.84
CA PRO A 84 1.82 -16.83 -0.23
C PRO A 84 0.93 -15.70 -0.76
N LEU A 85 -0.39 -15.92 -0.76
CA LEU A 85 -1.36 -14.91 -1.19
C LEU A 85 -1.27 -13.70 -0.27
N GLN A 86 -0.99 -12.52 -0.83
CA GLN A 86 -0.95 -11.25 -0.11
C GLN A 86 -1.82 -10.23 -0.83
N LEU A 87 -2.73 -9.60 -0.07
CA LEU A 87 -3.66 -8.60 -0.55
C LEU A 87 -3.32 -7.22 0.02
N VAL A 88 -3.57 -6.16 -0.76
CA VAL A 88 -3.31 -4.79 -0.31
C VAL A 88 -4.45 -4.31 0.60
N GLY A 89 -4.09 -3.94 1.83
CA GLY A 89 -4.97 -3.36 2.83
C GLY A 89 -4.60 -1.91 3.17
N CYS A 90 -5.55 -1.17 3.75
CA CYS A 90 -5.30 0.18 4.28
C CYS A 90 -4.81 0.12 5.74
N LEU A 91 -4.06 1.12 6.17
CA LEU A 91 -3.58 1.24 7.55
C LEU A 91 -4.55 1.99 8.50
N ARG A 92 -5.85 1.98 8.22
CA ARG A 92 -6.86 2.57 9.11
C ARG A 92 -7.01 1.70 10.36
N TRP A 93 -7.35 2.30 11.49
CA TRP A 93 -7.49 1.60 12.79
C TRP A 93 -8.36 0.33 12.75
N GLY A 94 -9.41 0.30 11.92
CA GLY A 94 -10.27 -0.87 11.75
C GLY A 94 -9.74 -1.96 10.81
N CYS A 95 -8.55 -1.82 10.25
CA CYS A 95 -7.94 -2.79 9.32
C CYS A 95 -6.52 -3.21 9.69
N ALA A 96 -5.80 -2.39 10.46
CA ALA A 96 -4.54 -2.76 11.08
C ALA A 96 -4.72 -2.56 12.58
N GLU A 97 -4.91 -3.65 13.35
CA GLU A 97 -5.25 -3.60 14.78
C GLU A 97 -4.26 -2.77 15.61
N THR A 98 -3.02 -2.64 15.16
CA THR A 98 -1.98 -1.86 15.85
C THR A 98 -1.44 -0.68 15.04
N GLY A 99 -1.85 -0.53 13.78
CA GLY A 99 -1.18 0.38 12.83
C GLY A 99 0.32 0.11 12.62
N ALA A 100 0.89 -0.90 13.28
CA ALA A 100 2.31 -1.24 13.25
C ALA A 100 2.67 -2.08 12.02
N ASP A 101 1.68 -2.66 11.34
CA ASP A 101 1.85 -3.52 10.16
C ASP A 101 2.03 -2.74 8.86
N ARG A 102 2.53 -1.49 8.94
CA ARG A 102 2.79 -0.68 7.76
C ARG A 102 3.81 -1.40 6.89
N SER A 103 3.33 -1.82 5.74
CA SER A 103 4.09 -2.57 4.77
C SER A 103 4.66 -1.69 3.65
N GLY A 104 4.19 -0.45 3.53
CA GLY A 104 4.70 0.47 2.54
C GLY A 104 3.72 1.58 2.23
N PHE A 105 3.83 2.10 1.01
CA PHE A 105 2.95 3.13 0.47
C PHE A 105 2.37 2.70 -0.86
N TRP A 106 1.13 3.11 -1.13
CA TRP A 106 0.54 3.01 -2.46
C TRP A 106 1.10 4.13 -3.34
N VAL A 107 1.89 3.82 -4.36
CA VAL A 107 2.57 4.83 -5.19
C VAL A 107 2.22 4.69 -6.66
N PRO A 108 2.41 5.74 -7.48
CA PRO A 108 2.17 5.65 -8.91
C PRO A 108 3.11 4.64 -9.59
N PRO A 109 2.67 3.98 -10.69
CA PRO A 109 1.35 4.04 -11.31
C PRO A 109 0.35 3.00 -10.72
N GLY A 110 0.33 2.82 -9.41
CA GLY A 110 -0.53 1.85 -8.74
C GLY A 110 0.22 0.59 -8.31
N LYS A 111 1.25 0.76 -7.47
CA LYS A 111 2.04 -0.33 -6.90
C LYS A 111 2.31 -0.09 -5.42
N VAL A 112 2.57 -1.17 -4.70
CA VAL A 112 3.09 -1.09 -3.33
C VAL A 112 4.59 -0.82 -3.38
N GLN A 113 5.02 0.33 -2.88
CA GLN A 113 6.42 0.56 -2.55
C GLN A 113 6.66 0.08 -1.13
N ARG A 114 7.36 -1.05 -0.99
CA ARG A 114 7.71 -1.63 0.31
C ARG A 114 8.62 -0.69 1.08
N VAL A 115 8.37 -0.60 2.38
CA VAL A 115 9.26 0.04 3.35
C VAL A 115 9.44 -0.95 4.48
N LEU A 116 10.69 -1.21 4.84
CA LEU A 116 11.00 -2.13 5.93
C LEU A 116 10.39 -1.62 7.24
N SER A 117 9.76 -2.51 7.99
CA SER A 117 9.34 -2.20 9.36
C SER A 117 10.56 -2.10 10.28
N PRO A 118 10.47 -1.37 11.41
CA PRO A 118 11.56 -1.36 12.40
C PRO A 118 11.96 -2.76 12.86
N ILE A 119 11.01 -3.70 12.95
CA ILE A 119 11.27 -5.09 13.29
C ILE A 119 12.06 -5.78 12.18
N GLU A 120 11.68 -5.61 10.90
CA GLU A 120 12.41 -6.16 9.75
C GLU A 120 13.85 -5.62 9.67
N ILE A 121 14.04 -4.35 10.03
CA ILE A 121 15.37 -3.73 10.13
C ILE A 121 16.18 -4.34 11.27
N LEU A 122 15.57 -4.52 12.45
CA LEU A 122 16.23 -5.12 13.63
C LEU A 122 16.54 -6.61 13.45
N MET A 123 15.70 -7.33 12.70
CA MET A 123 15.84 -8.76 12.43
C MET A 123 16.71 -9.07 11.21
N GLY A 124 16.95 -8.08 10.34
CA GLY A 124 18.02 -8.12 9.36
C GLY A 124 19.34 -8.33 10.10
N ARG A 125 19.99 -9.48 9.87
CA ARG A 125 21.25 -9.75 10.53
C ARG A 125 22.26 -8.71 10.10
N VAL A 126 22.83 -7.98 11.06
CA VAL A 126 24.21 -7.49 10.95
C VAL A 126 25.11 -8.73 11.07
N ALA A 127 25.05 -9.62 10.08
CA ALA A 127 26.05 -10.67 9.91
C ALA A 127 27.11 -10.04 9.02
N GLU A 128 28.25 -9.72 9.64
CA GLU A 128 29.51 -9.29 9.03
C GLU A 128 29.50 -9.18 7.49
N GLY A 129 29.19 -7.98 6.99
CA GLY A 129 29.39 -7.62 5.58
C GLY A 129 28.18 -7.78 4.65
N ASP A 130 27.03 -8.27 5.10
CA ASP A 130 25.83 -8.40 4.25
C ASP A 130 24.63 -7.62 4.84
N CYS A 131 24.25 -6.51 4.21
CA CYS A 131 23.06 -5.74 4.56
C CYS A 131 21.79 -6.38 3.99
N SER A 132 21.54 -7.66 4.28
CA SER A 132 20.31 -8.34 3.89
C SER A 132 19.24 -8.17 4.98
N ALA A 133 18.33 -7.22 4.76
CA ALA A 133 17.14 -7.07 5.60
C ALA A 133 16.22 -8.29 5.43
N MET A 134 15.75 -8.88 6.54
CA MET A 134 14.81 -10.00 6.49
C MET A 134 13.38 -9.47 6.52
N ILE A 135 12.61 -9.76 5.47
CA ILE A 135 11.20 -9.36 5.37
C ILE A 135 10.36 -10.31 6.24
N TYR A 136 10.08 -9.88 7.47
CA TYR A 136 9.27 -10.59 8.46
C TYR A 136 7.83 -10.80 8.00
N ASN A 137 7.22 -9.86 7.25
CA ASN A 137 5.86 -10.06 6.72
C ASN A 137 5.79 -11.04 5.53
N ASP A 138 6.93 -11.55 5.07
CA ASP A 138 7.02 -12.64 4.06
C ASP A 138 7.36 -13.98 4.73
N LEU A 139 7.29 -14.04 6.06
CA LEU A 139 7.45 -15.27 6.80
C LEU A 139 6.17 -16.12 6.69
N LEU A 140 6.36 -17.23 5.96
CA LEU A 140 5.99 -18.59 6.37
C LEU A 140 4.73 -19.18 5.74
N ASP A 141 4.91 -20.43 5.34
CA ASP A 141 3.97 -21.53 5.58
C ASP A 141 2.89 -21.16 6.63
N PRO A 142 1.62 -21.03 6.20
CA PRO A 142 0.49 -20.68 7.08
C PRO A 142 0.35 -21.57 8.33
N SER A 143 0.96 -22.77 8.34
CA SER A 143 0.97 -23.67 9.50
C SER A 143 1.84 -23.18 10.66
N ARG A 144 2.69 -22.18 10.44
CA ARG A 144 3.58 -21.60 11.46
C ARG A 144 3.09 -20.27 12.02
N ALA A 145 1.96 -19.75 11.52
CA ALA A 145 1.30 -18.62 12.15
C ALA A 145 0.77 -19.05 13.53
N ILE A 146 1.26 -18.38 14.58
CA ILE A 146 0.78 -18.63 15.95
C ILE A 146 -0.66 -18.11 16.02
N PRO A 147 -1.66 -18.95 16.32
CA PRO A 147 -3.03 -18.48 16.49
C PRO A 147 -3.08 -17.54 17.70
N ILE A 148 -3.59 -16.33 17.49
CA ILE A 148 -4.01 -15.46 18.58
C ILE A 148 -5.24 -16.14 19.20
N LYS A 149 -5.14 -16.53 20.47
CA LYS A 149 -6.29 -17.06 21.23
C LYS A 149 -7.17 -15.88 21.65
N ASP A 150 -8.49 -16.05 21.51
CA ASP A 150 -9.52 -15.17 22.08
C ASP A 150 -9.32 -14.94 23.59
#